data_AF-A0A9Q3BF56-F1
#
_entry.id   AF-A0A9Q3BF56-F1
#
_cell.length_a   1.000
_cell.length_b   1.000
_cell.length_c   1.000
_cell.angle_alpha   90.00
_cell.angle_beta   90.00
_cell.angle_gamma   90.00
#
_symmetry.space_group_name_H-M   'P 1'
#
loop_
_entity.id
_entity.type
_entity.pdbx_description
1 polymer ?
#
loop_
_entity_poly.entity_id
_entity_poly.type
_entity_poly.pdbx_seq_one_letter_code
_entity_poly.pdbx_strand_id
1 'polypeptide(L)'
;MLIKSSISSSGDHPTPAFHIPQDLITIFEHLQLESVIHNYIFCPQCFFLNGLTESVTTDQTHYQNHNYPNDHDPPCTKSFGEFINSFEPQTQNTTNIKTKYFQTKNLIYQPFKNWLARFLQWAGIMEILHQHQQSQIPKGYPKCDIWDGLVWRRFTGTRNINDPQFMSIPGASAFSIYVDWLNAHGNSTWLARIGPIVLICLNLPQVKD
;
A
#
# COMPACT_ATOMS: atom_id res chain seq x y z
N MET A 1 -8.67 -9.86 4.29
CA MET A 1 -9.79 -9.89 3.32
C MET A 1 -9.52 -11.03 2.34
N LEU A 2 -10.16 -12.18 2.55
CA LEU A 2 -9.98 -13.38 1.73
C LEU A 2 -11.03 -13.39 0.63
N ILE A 3 -10.60 -13.25 -0.63
CA ILE A 3 -11.46 -13.56 -1.78
C ILE A 3 -11.43 -15.09 -1.93
N LYS A 4 -12.46 -15.77 -1.44
CA LYS A 4 -12.70 -17.18 -1.77
C LYS A 4 -13.24 -17.24 -3.19
N SER A 5 -12.42 -17.67 -4.15
CA SER A 5 -12.94 -18.20 -5.42
C SER A 5 -13.09 -19.72 -5.28
N SER A 6 -14.32 -20.14 -4.98
CA SER A 6 -14.72 -21.54 -5.11
C SER A 6 -14.91 -21.83 -6.60
N ILE A 7 -13.96 -22.50 -7.24
CA ILE A 7 -14.18 -23.06 -8.58
C ILE A 7 -14.74 -24.47 -8.37
N SER A 8 -16.07 -24.59 -8.34
CA SER A 8 -16.76 -25.87 -8.54
C SER A 8 -16.97 -26.06 -10.03
N SER A 9 -16.22 -26.99 -10.63
CA SER A 9 -16.39 -27.39 -12.02
C SER A 9 -17.58 -28.34 -12.17
N SER A 10 -18.67 -27.89 -12.80
CA SER A 10 -19.49 -28.65 -13.76
C SER A 10 -20.78 -27.90 -14.11
N GLY A 11 -21.06 -27.77 -15.41
CA GLY A 11 -22.34 -27.33 -15.96
C GLY A 11 -22.27 -26.01 -16.72
N ASP A 12 -22.56 -26.06 -18.02
CA ASP A 12 -22.62 -24.97 -18.99
C ASP A 12 -23.54 -23.81 -18.56
N HIS A 13 -23.02 -22.91 -17.74
CA HIS A 13 -23.56 -21.57 -17.57
C HIS A 13 -22.63 -20.56 -18.22
N PRO A 14 -23.14 -19.54 -18.94
CA PRO A 14 -22.32 -18.47 -19.45
C PRO A 14 -21.59 -17.85 -18.26
N THR A 15 -20.28 -18.05 -18.21
CA THR A 15 -19.44 -17.45 -17.18
C THR A 15 -19.70 -15.95 -17.23
N PRO A 16 -20.15 -15.33 -16.12
CA PRO A 16 -20.29 -13.89 -16.09
C PRO A 16 -18.91 -13.34 -16.48
N ALA A 17 -18.87 -12.54 -17.54
CA ALA A 17 -17.66 -11.87 -17.95
C ALA A 17 -17.22 -11.02 -16.75
N PHE A 18 -16.26 -11.53 -15.98
CA PHE A 18 -15.71 -10.82 -14.84
C PHE A 18 -14.97 -9.62 -15.44
N HIS A 19 -15.62 -8.46 -15.39
CA HIS A 19 -15.01 -7.21 -15.81
C HIS A 19 -14.01 -6.80 -14.73
N ILE A 20 -12.77 -7.29 -14.86
CA ILE A 20 -11.69 -6.95 -13.95
C ILE A 20 -11.40 -5.45 -14.13
N PRO A 21 -11.52 -4.63 -13.07
CA PRO A 21 -11.18 -3.22 -13.13
C PRO A 21 -9.74 -3.03 -13.63
N GLN A 22 -9.54 -2.11 -14.57
CA GLN A 22 -8.24 -1.84 -15.19
C GLN A 22 -7.42 -0.81 -14.39
N ASP A 23 -8.05 -0.11 -13.44
CA ASP A 23 -7.37 0.82 -12.55
C ASP A 23 -7.75 0.56 -11.08
N LEU A 24 -6.85 0.95 -10.18
CA LEU A 24 -7.08 0.79 -8.74
C LEU A 24 -8.15 1.76 -8.23
N ILE A 25 -8.31 2.92 -8.83
CA ILE A 25 -9.30 3.91 -8.38
C ILE A 25 -10.71 3.30 -8.45
N THR A 26 -11.04 2.64 -9.55
CA THR A 26 -12.29 1.89 -9.74
C THR A 26 -12.47 0.82 -8.67
N ILE A 27 -11.40 0.11 -8.27
CA ILE A 27 -11.47 -0.89 -7.19
C ILE A 27 -11.81 -0.21 -5.87
N PHE A 28 -11.14 0.89 -5.54
CA PHE A 28 -11.39 1.63 -4.29
C PHE A 28 -12.79 2.23 -4.26
N GLU A 29 -13.26 2.81 -5.36
CA GLU A 29 -14.63 3.32 -5.50
C GLU A 29 -15.68 2.21 -5.36
N HIS A 30 -15.46 1.07 -6.02
CA HIS A 30 -16.37 -0.07 -5.93
C HIS A 30 -16.45 -0.65 -4.52
N LEU A 31 -15.31 -0.66 -3.80
CA LEU A 31 -15.24 -1.09 -2.40
C LEU A 31 -15.65 0.02 -1.42
N GLN A 32 -16.04 1.20 -1.90
CA GLN A 32 -16.37 2.37 -1.09
C GLN A 32 -15.26 2.74 -0.09
N LEU A 33 -14.01 2.52 -0.50
CA LEU A 33 -12.84 2.85 0.29
C LEU A 33 -12.43 4.28 -0.02
N GLU A 34 -12.58 5.17 0.95
CA GLU A 34 -12.03 6.51 0.85
C GLU A 34 -10.50 6.44 0.82
N SER A 35 -9.91 6.84 -0.31
CA SER A 35 -8.46 6.76 -0.50
C SER A 35 -7.88 7.99 -1.16
N VAL A 36 -6.88 8.55 -0.51
CA VAL A 36 -5.89 9.40 -1.18
C VAL A 36 -4.82 8.46 -1.74
N ILE A 37 -4.78 8.35 -3.07
CA ILE A 37 -3.82 7.53 -3.81
C ILE A 37 -2.89 8.47 -4.58
N HIS A 38 -1.59 8.30 -4.38
CA HIS A 38 -0.56 8.99 -5.13
C HIS A 38 0.05 8.03 -6.15
N ASN A 39 0.07 8.45 -7.41
CA ASN A 39 0.75 7.72 -8.47
C ASN A 39 2.12 8.35 -8.67
N TYR A 40 3.17 7.66 -8.23
CA TYR A 40 4.54 8.10 -8.44
C TYR A 40 5.15 7.48 -9.67
N ILE A 41 5.99 8.28 -10.33
CA ILE A 41 6.85 7.85 -11.42
C ILE A 41 8.20 7.48 -10.84
N PHE A 42 8.74 6.35 -11.30
CA PHE A 42 10.07 5.91 -10.93
C PHE A 42 10.85 5.35 -12.12
N CYS A 43 12.18 5.35 -11.99
CA CYS A 43 13.05 4.90 -13.07
C CYS A 43 12.94 3.38 -13.22
N PRO A 44 12.63 2.84 -14.41
CA PRO A 44 12.45 1.40 -14.57
C PRO A 44 13.74 0.59 -14.42
N GLN A 45 14.90 1.26 -14.37
CA GLN A 45 16.22 0.63 -14.20
C GLN A 45 16.67 0.58 -12.74
N CYS A 46 16.65 1.71 -12.03
CA CYS A 46 17.19 1.84 -10.67
C CYS A 46 16.12 2.10 -9.59
N PHE A 47 14.84 2.18 -9.98
CA PHE A 47 13.70 2.43 -9.08
C PHE A 47 13.70 3.77 -8.34
N PHE A 48 14.50 4.75 -8.77
CA PHE A 48 14.47 6.08 -8.19
C PHE A 48 13.14 6.79 -8.42
N LEU A 49 12.61 7.36 -7.34
CA LEU A 49 11.32 8.02 -7.30
C LEU A 49 11.48 9.48 -7.74
N ASN A 50 10.92 9.83 -8.90
CA ASN A 50 11.06 11.17 -9.45
C ASN A 50 10.03 12.15 -8.87
N GLY A 51 8.79 11.71 -8.71
CA GLY A 51 7.70 12.58 -8.27
C GLY A 51 6.32 12.03 -8.63
N LEU A 52 5.30 12.85 -8.42
CA LEU A 52 3.91 12.51 -8.72
C LEU A 52 3.65 12.59 -10.23
N THR A 53 2.85 11.66 -10.75
CA THR A 53 2.50 11.59 -12.18
C THR A 53 1.78 12.86 -12.65
N GLU A 54 0.91 13.40 -11.81
CA GLU A 54 0.17 14.65 -12.08
C GLU A 54 1.06 15.90 -12.11
N SER A 55 2.25 15.84 -11.52
CA SER A 55 3.19 16.97 -11.48
C SER A 55 4.10 17.04 -12.71
N VAL A 56 4.00 16.09 -13.64
CA VAL A 56 4.79 16.09 -14.87
C VAL A 56 4.19 17.06 -15.88
N THR A 57 4.86 18.19 -16.08
CA THR A 57 4.38 19.31 -16.90
C THR A 57 5.10 19.49 -18.22
N THR A 58 6.21 18.78 -18.46
CA THR A 58 7.05 18.97 -19.66
C THR A 58 7.58 17.64 -20.18
N ASP A 59 8.05 17.63 -21.43
CA ASP A 59 8.72 16.52 -22.16
C ASP A 59 10.01 16.00 -21.49
N GLN A 60 10.20 16.22 -20.19
CA GLN A 60 11.21 15.57 -19.37
C GLN A 60 10.84 14.09 -19.16
N THR A 61 10.76 13.36 -20.27
CA THR A 61 10.64 11.91 -20.35
C THR A 61 11.92 11.22 -19.86
N HIS A 62 13.03 11.97 -19.81
CA HIS A 62 14.35 11.55 -19.33
C HIS A 62 14.84 12.47 -18.21
N TYR A 63 15.15 11.91 -17.04
CA TYR A 63 15.93 12.60 -16.02
C TYR A 63 17.33 11.99 -15.95
N GLN A 64 18.35 12.83 -16.15
CA GLN A 64 19.77 12.42 -16.08
C GLN A 64 20.33 12.35 -14.65
N ASN A 65 19.50 12.55 -13.62
CA ASN A 65 20.02 12.78 -12.29
C ASN A 65 20.08 11.50 -11.44
N HIS A 66 21.26 10.89 -11.47
CA HIS A 66 21.75 10.02 -10.41
C HIS A 66 23.16 10.46 -9.99
N ASN A 67 23.27 11.70 -9.51
CA ASN A 67 24.51 12.21 -8.93
C ASN A 67 24.47 12.09 -7.40
N TYR A 68 24.18 10.90 -6.86
CA TYR A 68 24.49 10.66 -5.45
C TYR A 68 25.98 10.36 -5.33
N PRO A 69 26.70 10.98 -4.38
CA PRO A 69 28.16 10.86 -4.28
C PRO A 69 28.68 9.44 -4.04
N ASN A 70 27.80 8.47 -3.74
CA ASN A 70 28.14 7.07 -3.48
C ASN A 70 27.52 6.09 -4.49
N ASP A 71 26.94 6.58 -5.59
CA ASP A 71 26.36 5.72 -6.61
C ASP A 71 27.47 5.32 -7.60
N HIS A 72 27.85 4.04 -7.59
CA HIS A 72 28.83 3.48 -8.55
C HIS A 72 28.17 3.00 -9.85
N ASP A 73 26.84 3.07 -9.93
CA ASP A 73 26.09 2.62 -11.08
C ASP A 73 26.18 3.63 -12.25
N PRO A 74 26.18 3.15 -13.51
CA PRO A 74 26.18 4.01 -14.67
C PRO A 74 24.90 4.87 -14.72
N PRO A 75 24.95 6.07 -15.32
CA PRO A 75 23.79 6.96 -15.42
C PRO A 75 22.63 6.25 -16.12
N CYS A 76 21.44 6.34 -15.52
CA CYS A 76 20.24 5.78 -16.09
C CYS A 76 19.79 6.63 -17.30
N THR A 77 19.73 6.03 -18.48
CA THR A 77 19.29 6.69 -19.72
C THR A 77 17.84 6.35 -20.10
N LYS A 78 17.20 5.42 -19.38
CA LYS A 78 15.85 4.96 -19.70
C LYS A 78 14.81 6.06 -19.48
N SER A 79 13.91 6.17 -20.45
CA SER A 79 12.73 7.02 -20.31
C SER A 79 11.81 6.50 -19.21
N PHE A 80 11.25 7.42 -18.43
CA PHE A 80 10.26 7.15 -17.40
C PHE A 80 8.86 6.95 -18.00
N GLY A 81 8.63 7.41 -19.23
CA GLY A 81 7.34 7.40 -19.91
C GLY A 81 7.32 8.28 -21.15
N GLU A 82 6.18 8.35 -21.81
CA GLU A 82 5.96 9.10 -23.04
C GLU A 82 4.65 9.89 -22.99
N PHE A 83 4.60 11.00 -23.70
CA PHE A 83 3.35 11.73 -23.91
C PHE A 83 2.63 11.16 -25.14
N ILE A 84 1.43 10.64 -24.94
CA ILE A 84 0.58 10.10 -26.01
C ILE A 84 -0.55 11.08 -26.26
N ASN A 85 -0.74 11.45 -27.52
CA ASN A 85 -1.90 12.21 -27.95
C ASN A 85 -3.12 11.27 -27.98
N SER A 86 -4.05 11.49 -27.06
CA SER A 86 -5.32 10.78 -27.04
C SER A 86 -6.37 11.56 -27.83
N PHE A 87 -7.03 10.87 -28.76
CA PHE A 87 -8.18 11.39 -29.48
C PHE A 87 -9.44 10.98 -28.70
N GLU A 88 -10.06 11.93 -28.00
CA GLU A 88 -11.39 11.69 -27.44
C GLU A 88 -12.42 11.78 -28.58
N PRO A 89 -13.23 10.74 -28.83
CA PRO A 89 -14.34 10.84 -29.75
C PRO A 89 -15.41 11.74 -29.13
N GLN A 90 -15.46 13.00 -29.57
CA GLN A 90 -16.61 13.87 -29.32
C GLN A 90 -17.52 13.93 -30.53
N THR A 91 -18.82 13.95 -30.26
CA THR A 91 -19.94 13.89 -31.20
C THR A 91 -20.13 15.13 -32.07
N GLN A 92 -19.35 16.21 -31.92
CA GLN A 92 -19.52 17.45 -32.70
C GLN A 92 -18.18 18.14 -32.99
N ASN A 93 -17.74 18.07 -34.26
CA ASN A 93 -16.85 18.96 -35.06
C ASN A 93 -15.70 19.77 -34.44
N THR A 94 -15.16 19.40 -33.27
CA THR A 94 -13.88 19.93 -32.76
C THR A 94 -13.06 18.80 -32.16
N THR A 95 -11.98 18.40 -32.85
CA THR A 95 -11.00 17.46 -32.31
C THR A 95 -10.11 18.18 -31.29
N ASN A 96 -10.43 18.03 -30.00
CA ASN A 96 -9.50 18.41 -28.94
C ASN A 96 -8.45 17.31 -28.78
N ILE A 97 -7.20 17.62 -29.14
CA ILE A 97 -6.06 16.75 -28.84
C ILE A 97 -5.72 16.93 -27.37
N LYS A 98 -5.95 15.90 -26.55
CA LYS A 98 -5.45 15.85 -25.18
C LYS A 98 -4.17 15.02 -25.15
N THR A 99 -3.05 15.67 -24.87
CA THR A 99 -1.79 14.99 -24.62
C THR A 99 -1.80 14.45 -23.19
N LYS A 100 -1.62 13.13 -23.03
CA LYS A 100 -1.59 12.45 -21.73
C LYS A 100 -0.25 11.75 -21.56
N TYR A 101 0.36 11.90 -20.38
CA TYR A 101 1.58 11.19 -20.04
C TYR A 101 1.27 9.73 -19.67
N PHE A 102 2.05 8.81 -20.25
CA PHE A 102 2.03 7.37 -19.99
C PHE A 102 3.40 6.92 -19.51
N GLN A 103 3.45 6.46 -18.28
CA GLN A 103 4.65 6.05 -17.59
C GLN A 103 4.93 4.56 -17.79
N THR A 104 6.21 4.23 -17.95
CA THR A 104 6.69 2.86 -18.15
C THR A 104 6.39 1.98 -16.93
N LYS A 105 6.52 2.53 -15.72
CA LYS A 105 6.18 1.87 -14.46
C LYS A 105 5.59 2.86 -13.46
N ASN A 106 4.68 2.36 -12.63
CA ASN A 106 3.97 3.10 -11.59
C ASN A 106 4.27 2.56 -10.21
N LEU A 107 4.52 3.46 -9.26
CA LEU A 107 4.38 3.14 -7.84
C LEU A 107 3.11 3.79 -7.34
N ILE A 108 2.17 2.94 -6.93
CA ILE A 108 0.90 3.39 -6.37
C ILE A 108 1.07 3.38 -4.85
N TYR A 109 0.94 4.55 -4.24
CA TYR A 109 1.22 4.74 -2.83
C TYR A 109 0.06 5.46 -2.15
N GLN A 110 -0.34 4.93 -1.01
CA GLN A 110 -1.24 5.63 -0.10
C GLN A 110 -0.41 6.30 1.00
N PRO A 111 -0.44 7.65 1.13
CA PRO A 111 0.27 8.32 2.20
C PRO A 111 -0.12 7.81 3.57
N PHE A 112 0.87 7.32 4.32
CA PHE A 112 0.64 6.74 5.65
C PHE A 112 -0.05 7.71 6.59
N LYS A 113 0.32 9.00 6.56
CA LYS A 113 -0.34 10.04 7.37
C LYS A 113 -1.83 10.15 7.08
N ASN A 114 -2.22 10.16 5.80
CA ASN A 114 -3.62 10.30 5.40
C ASN A 114 -4.40 9.04 5.78
N TRP A 115 -3.81 7.87 5.56
CA TRP A 115 -4.40 6.61 6.01
C TRP A 115 -4.58 6.56 7.53
N LEU A 116 -3.54 6.91 8.29
CA LEU A 116 -3.56 6.91 9.74
C LEU A 116 -4.58 7.90 10.30
N ALA A 117 -4.68 9.10 9.71
CA ALA A 117 -5.69 10.07 10.09
C ALA A 117 -7.11 9.52 9.94
N ARG A 118 -7.43 8.87 8.80
CA ARG A 118 -8.73 8.23 8.59
C ARG A 118 -8.96 7.09 9.56
N PHE A 119 -7.94 6.25 9.78
CA PHE A 119 -8.01 5.15 10.73
C PHE A 119 -8.36 5.65 12.14
N LEU A 120 -7.70 6.71 12.62
CA LEU A 120 -7.94 7.29 13.95
C LEU A 120 -9.25 8.09 14.06
N GLN A 121 -9.82 8.52 12.92
CA GLN A 121 -11.14 9.17 12.87
C GLN A 121 -12.30 8.18 12.88
N TRP A 122 -12.04 6.88 12.73
CA TRP A 122 -13.09 5.88 12.75
C TRP A 122 -13.77 5.86 14.12
N ALA A 123 -15.09 6.07 14.15
CA ALA A 123 -15.86 6.09 15.38
C ALA A 123 -15.62 4.81 16.22
N GLY A 124 -15.28 5.00 17.50
CA GLY A 124 -15.00 3.90 18.43
C GLY A 124 -13.56 3.38 18.40
N ILE A 125 -12.71 3.81 17.44
CA ILE A 125 -11.36 3.24 17.31
C ILE A 125 -10.47 3.58 18.50
N MET A 126 -10.57 4.81 19.03
CA MET A 126 -9.75 5.25 20.15
C MET A 126 -10.12 4.50 21.42
N GLU A 127 -11.41 4.24 21.62
CA GLU A 127 -11.92 3.41 22.72
C GLU A 127 -11.42 1.97 22.60
N ILE A 128 -11.46 1.40 21.40
CA ILE A 128 -10.94 0.05 21.12
C ILE A 128 -9.43 -0.02 21.42
N LEU A 129 -8.66 0.94 20.93
CA LEU A 129 -7.22 1.03 21.19
C LEU A 129 -6.92 1.19 22.68
N HIS A 130 -7.79 1.90 23.42
CA HIS A 130 -7.65 2.08 24.86
C HIS A 130 -7.98 0.82 25.66
N GLN A 131 -9.01 0.05 25.25
CA GLN A 131 -9.37 -1.23 25.89
C GLN A 131 -8.21 -2.23 25.89
N HIS A 132 -7.42 -2.24 24.82
CA HIS A 132 -6.21 -3.05 24.76
C HIS A 132 -5.21 -2.69 25.89
N GLN A 133 -5.01 -1.40 26.19
CA GLN A 133 -4.12 -0.96 27.27
C GLN A 133 -4.61 -1.40 28.66
N GLN A 134 -5.92 -1.54 28.83
CA GLN A 134 -6.54 -1.96 30.08
C GLN A 134 -6.57 -3.49 30.24
N SER A 135 -6.32 -4.24 29.15
CA SER A 135 -6.38 -5.70 29.15
C SER A 135 -5.18 -6.27 29.90
N GLN A 136 -5.36 -6.60 31.17
CA GLN A 136 -4.37 -7.33 31.96
C GLN A 136 -4.68 -8.82 31.94
N ILE A 137 -3.67 -9.65 31.61
CA ILE A 137 -3.79 -11.09 31.79
C ILE A 137 -3.66 -11.44 33.27
N PRO A 138 -4.64 -12.15 33.87
CA PRO A 138 -4.52 -12.64 35.23
C PRO A 138 -3.35 -13.63 35.35
N LYS A 139 -2.62 -13.56 36.46
CA LYS A 139 -1.49 -14.47 36.72
C LYS A 139 -1.95 -15.94 36.63
N GLY A 140 -1.23 -16.75 35.86
CA GLY A 140 -1.49 -18.20 35.72
C GLY A 140 -2.28 -18.61 34.48
N TYR A 141 -2.74 -17.65 33.66
CA TYR A 141 -3.39 -17.95 32.39
C TYR A 141 -2.36 -18.16 31.26
N PRO A 142 -2.69 -18.99 30.25
CA PRO A 142 -1.88 -19.10 29.04
C PRO A 142 -1.76 -17.74 28.36
N LYS A 143 -0.62 -17.51 27.69
CA LYS A 143 -0.44 -16.33 26.84
C LYS A 143 -1.39 -16.45 25.65
N CYS A 144 -2.28 -15.49 25.49
CA CYS A 144 -3.33 -15.48 24.48
C CYS A 144 -3.04 -14.50 23.33
N ASP A 145 -2.07 -13.61 23.52
CA ASP A 145 -1.72 -12.57 22.56
C ASP A 145 -0.20 -12.32 22.49
N ILE A 146 0.25 -11.69 21.40
CA ILE A 146 1.65 -11.30 21.19
C ILE A 146 2.13 -10.38 22.33
N TRP A 147 1.24 -9.54 22.86
CA TRP A 147 1.54 -8.59 23.93
C TRP A 147 1.88 -9.23 25.26
N ASP A 148 1.57 -10.52 25.42
CA ASP A 148 1.92 -11.29 26.62
C ASP A 148 3.39 -11.74 26.62
N GLY A 149 4.06 -11.58 25.48
CA GLY A 149 5.49 -11.77 25.34
C GLY A 149 6.27 -10.84 26.25
N LEU A 150 7.25 -11.38 26.98
CA LEU A 150 8.08 -10.61 27.90
C LEU A 150 8.81 -9.47 27.19
N VAL A 151 9.21 -9.69 25.93
CA VAL A 151 9.89 -8.70 25.09
C VAL A 151 9.00 -7.47 24.86
N TRP A 152 7.71 -7.68 24.57
CA TRP A 152 6.77 -6.60 24.27
C TRP A 152 6.34 -5.86 25.53
N ARG A 153 6.10 -6.59 26.62
CA ARG A 153 5.81 -5.96 27.92
C ARG A 153 6.93 -5.08 28.42
N ARG A 154 8.19 -5.45 28.18
CA ARG A 154 9.36 -4.68 28.63
C ARG A 154 9.90 -3.72 27.58
N PHE A 155 9.29 -3.67 26.40
CA PHE A 155 9.73 -2.80 25.33
C PHE A 155 9.46 -1.35 25.71
N THR A 156 10.50 -0.54 25.86
CA THR A 156 10.39 0.90 26.17
C THR A 156 10.33 1.77 24.91
N GLY A 157 10.65 1.21 23.74
CA GLY A 157 10.71 1.95 22.48
C GLY A 157 11.93 2.87 22.32
N THR A 158 12.78 2.95 23.33
CA THR A 158 13.98 3.79 23.35
C THR A 158 15.20 2.99 23.75
N ARG A 159 16.38 3.62 23.68
CA ARG A 159 17.62 3.02 24.22
C ARG A 159 17.72 3.12 25.75
N ASN A 160 16.80 3.85 26.41
CA ASN A 160 16.85 4.07 27.84
C ASN A 160 15.99 3.04 28.58
N ILE A 161 16.62 2.31 29.50
CA ILE A 161 15.96 1.25 30.29
C ILE A 161 14.99 1.82 31.34
N ASN A 162 15.12 3.09 31.70
CA ASN A 162 14.29 3.75 32.70
C ASN A 162 13.01 4.36 32.12
N ASP A 163 12.86 4.35 30.79
CA ASP A 163 11.67 4.89 30.14
C ASP A 163 10.46 3.98 30.41
N PRO A 164 9.24 4.55 30.45
CA PRO A 164 8.03 3.74 30.61
C PRO A 164 7.90 2.72 29.48
N GLN A 165 7.24 1.60 29.80
CA GLN A 165 6.93 0.58 28.79
C GLN A 165 6.10 1.23 27.68
N PHE A 166 6.49 1.02 26.42
CA PHE A 166 5.91 1.68 25.25
C PHE A 166 4.38 1.56 25.25
N MET A 167 3.86 0.35 25.49
CA MET A 167 2.42 0.08 25.49
C MET A 167 1.66 0.64 26.69
N SER A 168 2.36 1.10 27.73
CA SER A 168 1.74 1.80 28.88
C SER A 168 1.50 3.28 28.61
N ILE A 169 2.08 3.83 27.54
CA ILE A 169 1.92 5.24 27.17
C ILE A 169 0.56 5.41 26.47
N PRO A 170 -0.33 6.33 26.93
CA PRO A 170 -1.61 6.58 26.28
C PRO A 170 -1.44 6.92 24.79
N GLY A 171 -2.21 6.25 23.93
CA GLY A 171 -2.16 6.45 22.47
C GLY A 171 -1.00 5.75 21.76
N ALA A 172 -0.10 5.08 22.49
CA ALA A 172 0.95 4.27 21.87
C ALA A 172 0.34 3.16 21.01
N SER A 173 0.67 3.20 19.72
CA SER A 173 0.18 2.25 18.73
C SER A 173 1.38 1.55 18.09
N ALA A 174 1.30 0.24 17.99
CA ALA A 174 2.27 -0.59 17.33
C ALA A 174 1.67 -1.21 16.08
N PHE A 175 2.51 -1.31 15.07
CA PHE A 175 2.14 -1.89 13.80
C PHE A 175 3.18 -2.92 13.39
N SER A 176 2.74 -4.07 12.87
CA SER A 176 3.62 -4.98 12.15
C SER A 176 3.54 -4.70 10.66
N ILE A 177 4.69 -4.75 9.99
CA ILE A 177 4.77 -4.72 8.55
C ILE A 177 4.88 -6.16 8.06
N TYR A 178 3.94 -6.57 7.22
CA TYR A 178 3.98 -7.82 6.49
C TYR A 178 4.34 -7.54 5.04
N VAL A 179 5.37 -8.22 4.54
CA VAL A 179 5.81 -8.13 3.15
C VAL A 179 5.79 -9.53 2.58
N ASP A 180 4.97 -9.73 1.55
CA ASP A 180 4.93 -10.98 0.79
C ASP A 180 5.09 -10.69 -0.70
N TRP A 181 5.69 -11.62 -1.42
CA TRP A 181 5.92 -11.51 -2.87
C TRP A 181 5.34 -12.74 -3.54
N LEU A 182 4.20 -12.57 -4.21
CA LEU A 182 3.61 -13.62 -5.02
C LEU A 182 4.18 -13.54 -6.44
N ASN A 183 4.51 -14.69 -7.01
CA ASN A 183 4.79 -14.81 -8.43
C ASN A 183 3.47 -15.00 -9.18
N ALA A 184 2.99 -13.95 -9.85
CA ALA A 184 1.67 -13.94 -10.46
C ALA A 184 1.51 -14.96 -11.61
N HIS A 185 2.61 -15.47 -12.16
CA HIS A 185 2.59 -16.38 -13.32
C HIS A 185 2.89 -17.85 -12.98
N GLY A 186 3.17 -18.18 -11.72
CA GLY A 186 3.45 -19.57 -11.28
C GLY A 186 4.76 -20.19 -11.81
N ASN A 187 5.32 -19.66 -12.90
CA ASN A 187 6.59 -20.08 -13.48
C ASN A 187 7.75 -19.27 -12.90
N SER A 188 8.92 -19.88 -12.74
CA SER A 188 10.14 -19.32 -12.12
C SER A 188 10.73 -18.05 -12.77
N THR A 189 10.04 -17.44 -13.73
CA THR A 189 10.42 -16.19 -14.37
C THR A 189 10.14 -15.00 -13.46
N TRP A 190 11.19 -14.20 -13.18
CA TRP A 190 11.20 -13.02 -12.30
C TRP A 190 10.36 -11.83 -12.81
N LEU A 191 9.63 -12.00 -13.92
CA LEU A 191 9.10 -10.89 -14.71
C LEU A 191 7.81 -10.28 -14.17
N ALA A 192 7.10 -10.95 -13.25
CA ALA A 192 5.85 -10.45 -12.70
C ALA A 192 5.64 -10.91 -11.25
N ARG A 193 6.23 -10.16 -10.31
CA ARG A 193 5.98 -10.30 -8.88
C ARG A 193 5.02 -9.22 -8.42
N ILE A 194 3.95 -9.64 -7.78
CA ILE A 194 2.99 -8.76 -7.13
C ILE A 194 3.05 -9.09 -5.65
N GLY A 195 3.34 -8.09 -4.84
CA GLY A 195 3.50 -8.28 -3.41
C GLY A 195 2.80 -7.18 -2.63
N PRO A 196 1.90 -7.52 -1.70
CA PRO A 196 1.36 -6.52 -0.81
C PRO A 196 2.38 -6.20 0.30
N ILE A 197 2.53 -4.91 0.58
CA ILE A 197 3.10 -4.44 1.85
C ILE A 197 1.90 -4.06 2.71
N VAL A 198 1.63 -4.86 3.74
CA VAL A 198 0.47 -4.67 4.63
C VAL A 198 0.96 -4.18 5.97
N LEU A 199 0.30 -3.14 6.48
CA LEU A 199 0.50 -2.65 7.83
C LEU A 199 -0.67 -3.13 8.71
N ILE A 200 -0.35 -3.84 9.79
CA ILE A 200 -1.36 -4.41 10.70
C ILE A 200 -1.24 -3.71 12.05
N CYS A 201 -2.33 -3.08 12.52
CA CYS A 201 -2.39 -2.49 13.84
C CYS A 201 -2.50 -3.60 14.89
N LEU A 202 -1.47 -3.73 15.72
CA LEU A 202 -1.36 -4.79 16.72
C LEU A 202 -2.16 -4.51 18.00
N ASN A 203 -2.62 -3.26 18.17
CA ASN A 203 -3.41 -2.84 19.32
C ASN A 203 -4.89 -3.21 19.20
N LEU A 204 -5.34 -3.68 18.04
CA LEU A 204 -6.73 -4.06 17.86
C LEU A 204 -7.00 -5.36 18.61
N PRO A 205 -8.07 -5.44 19.42
CA PRO A 205 -8.42 -6.66 20.12
C PRO A 205 -8.75 -7.76 19.11
N GLN A 206 -8.46 -9.00 19.50
CA GLN A 206 -8.96 -10.15 18.77
C GLN A 206 -10.49 -10.09 18.80
N VAL A 207 -11.12 -10.19 17.63
CA VAL A 207 -12.57 -10.35 17.55
C VAL A 207 -12.90 -11.65 18.29
N LYS A 208 -13.66 -11.56 19.38
CA LYS A 208 -14.26 -12.75 19.98
C LYS A 208 -15.42 -13.15 19.09
N ASP A 209 -15.24 -14.23 18.35
CA ASP A 209 -16.35 -14.96 17.70
C ASP A 209 -17.31 -15.53 18.75
#